data_AF-A0A379CJB6-F1
#
_entry.id   AF-A0A379CJB6-F1
#
_cell.length_a   1.000
_cell.length_b   1.000
_cell.length_c   1.000
_cell.angle_alpha   90.00
_cell.angle_beta   90.00
_cell.angle_gamma   90.00
#
_symmetry.space_group_name_H-M   'P 1'
#
loop_
_entity.id
_entity.type
_entity.pdbx_description
1 polymer ?
#
loop_
_entity_poly.entity_id
_entity_poly.type
_entity_poly.pdbx_seq_one_letter_code
_entity_poly.pdbx_strand_id
1 'polypeptide(L)'
;MSRQHGVLHAWYQQQQQRFEQLQSEQGSWQRQQQAHAERLELLQQVSTQYALGSGNGSSALLVKGIGRFRNQLSLITQLQQQELALAEAELRAARERVLHQHLNLKKGDTLLQKLQQQQLQREAKREQRVLDELSGQRFLRRQQACR
;
A
#
# COMPACT_ATOMS: atom_id res chain seq x y z
N MET A 1 -6.86 31.03 -5.69
CA MET A 1 -6.01 29.84 -5.95
C MET A 1 -5.50 29.87 -7.39
N SER A 2 -4.18 29.82 -7.60
CA SER A 2 -3.63 29.82 -8.98
C SER A 2 -3.95 28.50 -9.70
N ARG A 3 -4.14 28.52 -11.04
CA ARG A 3 -4.44 27.31 -11.85
C ARG A 3 -3.49 26.13 -11.55
N GLN A 4 -2.21 26.42 -11.32
CA GLN A 4 -1.19 25.43 -10.99
C GLN A 4 -1.43 24.71 -9.66
N HIS A 5 -1.99 25.41 -8.65
CA HIS A 5 -2.35 24.78 -7.38
C HIS A 5 -3.53 23.81 -7.52
N GLY A 6 -4.54 24.19 -8.30
CA GLY A 6 -5.69 23.31 -8.56
C GLY A 6 -5.28 22.02 -9.27
N VAL A 7 -4.41 22.12 -10.27
CA VAL A 7 -3.92 20.95 -11.03
C VAL A 7 -3.08 20.02 -10.15
N LEU A 8 -2.15 20.56 -9.34
CA LEU A 8 -1.33 19.72 -8.45
C LEU A 8 -2.19 19.03 -7.38
N HIS A 9 -3.18 19.74 -6.83
CA HIS A 9 -4.09 19.17 -5.84
C HIS A 9 -4.97 18.06 -6.43
N ALA A 10 -5.51 18.26 -7.63
CA ALA A 10 -6.29 17.23 -8.33
C ALA A 10 -5.43 16.00 -8.66
N TRP A 11 -4.20 16.21 -9.13
CA TRP A 11 -3.24 15.12 -9.35
C TRP A 11 -2.94 14.38 -8.05
N TYR A 12 -2.71 15.09 -6.95
CA TYR A 12 -2.45 14.49 -5.64
C TYR A 12 -3.62 13.62 -5.16
N GLN A 13 -4.85 14.14 -5.26
CA GLN A 13 -6.07 13.38 -4.93
C GLN A 13 -6.19 12.11 -5.78
N GLN A 14 -5.89 12.18 -7.07
CA GLN A 14 -5.89 11.01 -7.94
C GLN A 14 -4.84 9.97 -7.50
N GLN A 15 -3.64 10.41 -7.11
CA GLN A 15 -2.61 9.52 -6.59
C GLN A 15 -3.00 8.89 -5.25
N GLN A 16 -3.74 9.62 -4.42
CA GLN A 16 -4.25 9.15 -3.12
C GLN A 16 -5.25 8.02 -3.32
N GLN A 17 -6.22 8.22 -4.22
CA GLN A 17 -7.21 7.19 -4.58
C GLN A 17 -6.53 5.93 -5.14
N ARG A 18 -5.53 6.11 -6.01
CA ARG A 18 -4.75 4.98 -6.54
C ARG A 18 -3.99 4.23 -5.44
N PHE A 19 -3.47 4.94 -4.45
CA PHE A 19 -2.80 4.33 -3.31
C PHE A 19 -3.76 3.50 -2.46
N GLU A 20 -4.96 4.03 -2.17
CA GLU A 20 -6.00 3.31 -1.44
C GLU A 20 -6.44 2.04 -2.18
N GLN A 21 -6.57 2.11 -3.51
CA GLN A 21 -6.86 0.94 -4.34
C GLN A 21 -5.77 -0.12 -4.24
N LEU A 22 -4.49 0.26 -4.35
CA LEU A 22 -3.37 -0.67 -4.22
C LEU A 22 -3.27 -1.29 -2.82
N GLN A 23 -3.63 -0.54 -1.77
CA GLN A 23 -3.70 -1.09 -0.41
C GLN A 23 -4.81 -2.14 -0.27
N SER A 24 -5.98 -1.88 -0.87
CA SER A 24 -7.07 -2.85 -0.92
C SER A 24 -6.66 -4.13 -1.64
N GLU A 25 -6.01 -4.01 -2.81
CA GLU A 25 -5.46 -5.13 -3.57
C GLU A 25 -4.41 -5.91 -2.76
N GLN A 26 -3.49 -5.22 -2.08
CA GLN A 26 -2.53 -5.88 -1.19
C GLN A 26 -3.23 -6.71 -0.11
N GLY A 27 -4.34 -6.21 0.44
CA GLY A 27 -5.16 -6.92 1.41
C GLY A 27 -5.86 -8.16 0.85
N SER A 28 -6.23 -8.17 -0.44
CA SER A 28 -6.74 -9.39 -1.09
C SER A 28 -5.63 -10.42 -1.32
N TRP A 29 -4.46 -10.00 -1.79
CA TRP A 29 -3.30 -10.89 -1.96
C TRP A 29 -2.85 -11.51 -0.64
N GLN A 30 -2.88 -10.75 0.46
CA GLN A 30 -2.54 -11.26 1.78
C GLN A 30 -3.52 -12.35 2.24
N ARG A 31 -4.83 -12.14 2.05
CA ARG A 31 -5.85 -13.15 2.36
C ARG A 31 -5.68 -14.41 1.50
N GLN A 32 -5.35 -14.25 0.23
CA GLN A 32 -5.09 -15.38 -0.66
C GLN A 32 -3.87 -16.19 -0.20
N GLN A 33 -2.77 -15.53 0.13
CA GLN A 33 -1.56 -16.19 0.66
C GLN A 33 -1.86 -16.96 1.95
N GLN A 34 -2.64 -16.38 2.86
CA GLN A 34 -3.09 -17.07 4.09
C GLN A 34 -3.94 -18.30 3.77
N ALA A 35 -4.89 -18.19 2.85
CA ALA A 35 -5.71 -19.32 2.43
C ALA A 35 -4.88 -20.45 1.82
N HIS A 36 -3.84 -20.14 1.03
CA HIS A 36 -2.94 -21.17 0.51
C HIS A 36 -2.09 -21.81 1.62
N ALA A 37 -1.67 -21.06 2.63
CA ALA A 37 -0.93 -21.57 3.77
C ALA A 37 -1.80 -22.52 4.64
N GLU A 38 -3.03 -22.13 4.94
CA GLU A 38 -4.00 -22.97 5.68
C GLU A 38 -4.30 -24.28 4.93
N ARG A 39 -4.53 -24.23 3.61
CA ARG A 39 -4.72 -25.43 2.78
C ARG A 39 -3.51 -26.34 2.81
N LEU A 40 -2.29 -25.78 2.76
CA LEU A 40 -1.06 -26.56 2.83
C LEU A 40 -0.94 -27.27 4.18
N GLU A 41 -1.25 -26.59 5.27
CA GLU A 41 -1.25 -27.16 6.61
C GLU A 41 -2.24 -28.33 6.71
N LEU A 42 -3.46 -28.16 6.20
CA LEU A 42 -4.47 -29.23 6.17
C LEU A 42 -3.97 -30.45 5.37
N LEU A 43 -3.35 -30.27 4.21
CA LEU A 43 -2.79 -31.36 3.42
C LEU A 43 -1.68 -32.11 4.17
N GLN A 44 -0.83 -31.39 4.90
CA GLN A 44 0.21 -31.99 5.74
C GLN A 44 -0.40 -32.78 6.90
N GLN A 45 -1.44 -32.27 7.55
CA GLN A 45 -2.17 -32.98 8.61
C GLN A 45 -2.83 -34.26 8.09
N VAL A 46 -3.44 -34.22 6.90
CA VAL A 46 -3.99 -35.44 6.27
C VAL A 46 -2.87 -36.42 5.95
N SER A 47 -1.72 -35.94 5.46
CA SER A 47 -0.59 -36.82 5.13
C SER A 47 -0.08 -37.60 6.34
N THR A 48 0.03 -36.95 7.51
CA THR A 48 0.48 -37.60 8.75
C THR A 48 -0.51 -38.63 9.27
N GLN A 49 -1.83 -38.35 9.19
CA GLN A 49 -2.87 -39.31 9.60
C GLN A 49 -2.82 -40.60 8.79
N TYR A 50 -2.56 -40.50 7.49
CA TYR A 50 -2.47 -41.66 6.61
C TYR A 50 -1.08 -42.29 6.57
N ALA A 51 -0.08 -41.78 7.29
CA ALA A 51 1.28 -42.33 7.37
C ALA A 51 1.36 -43.59 8.27
N LEU A 52 0.50 -43.69 9.29
CA LEU A 52 0.43 -44.82 10.21
C LEU A 52 -0.03 -46.09 9.47
N GLY A 53 0.84 -47.08 9.42
CA GLY A 53 0.71 -48.25 8.56
C GLY A 53 -0.33 -49.27 9.01
N SER A 54 -0.93 -49.91 8.02
CA SER A 54 -1.71 -51.16 8.09
C SER A 54 -1.12 -52.13 9.12
N GLY A 55 -1.86 -52.40 10.20
CA GLY A 55 -1.58 -53.51 11.10
C GLY A 55 -1.64 -54.87 10.39
N ASN A 56 -1.02 -55.88 11.00
CA ASN A 56 -1.04 -57.27 10.54
C ASN A 56 -2.49 -57.72 10.29
N GLY A 57 -2.87 -57.93 9.03
CA GLY A 57 -4.22 -58.35 8.62
C GLY A 57 -4.89 -57.52 7.51
N SER A 58 -4.27 -56.46 7.00
CA SER A 58 -4.91 -55.65 5.93
C SER A 58 -4.86 -56.33 4.56
N SER A 59 -5.99 -56.28 3.85
CA SER A 59 -6.12 -56.76 2.47
C SER A 59 -5.13 -56.06 1.52
N ALA A 60 -4.54 -56.81 0.59
CA ALA A 60 -3.62 -56.28 -0.43
C ALA A 60 -4.25 -55.16 -1.30
N LEU A 61 -5.57 -55.18 -1.48
CA LEU A 61 -6.32 -54.12 -2.16
C LEU A 61 -6.30 -52.80 -1.36
N LEU A 62 -6.46 -52.88 -0.03
CA LEU A 62 -6.38 -51.72 0.85
C LEU A 62 -4.98 -51.12 0.85
N VAL A 63 -3.94 -51.97 0.89
CA VAL A 63 -2.54 -51.51 0.84
C VAL A 63 -2.24 -50.78 -0.46
N LYS A 64 -2.68 -51.32 -1.62
CA LYS A 64 -2.53 -50.64 -2.92
C LYS A 64 -3.33 -49.33 -2.99
N GLY A 65 -4.54 -49.30 -2.44
CA GLY A 65 -5.38 -48.10 -2.37
C GLY A 65 -4.72 -46.98 -1.55
N ILE A 66 -4.21 -47.32 -0.36
CA ILE A 66 -3.48 -46.38 0.51
C ILE A 66 -2.22 -45.85 -0.18
N GLY A 67 -1.46 -46.70 -0.88
CA GLY A 67 -0.29 -46.27 -1.65
C GLY A 67 -0.63 -45.26 -2.74
N ARG A 68 -1.69 -45.52 -3.53
CA ARG A 68 -2.16 -44.58 -4.56
C ARG A 68 -2.64 -43.26 -3.96
N PHE A 69 -3.41 -43.33 -2.87
CA PHE A 69 -3.90 -42.15 -2.17
C PHE A 69 -2.74 -41.29 -1.63
N ARG A 70 -1.73 -41.90 -0.99
CA ARG A 70 -0.53 -41.18 -0.50
C ARG A 70 0.22 -40.48 -1.64
N ASN A 71 0.36 -41.13 -2.79
CA ASN A 71 0.99 -40.51 -3.96
C ASN A 71 0.18 -39.32 -4.48
N GLN A 72 -1.15 -39.46 -4.60
CA GLN A 72 -2.02 -38.36 -5.01
C GLN A 72 -1.96 -37.20 -4.03
N LEU A 73 -2.01 -37.48 -2.73
CA LEU A 73 -1.90 -36.48 -1.68
C LEU A 73 -0.56 -35.76 -1.72
N SER A 74 0.54 -36.48 -1.97
CA SER A 74 1.87 -35.90 -2.12
C SER A 74 1.93 -34.94 -3.32
N LEU A 75 1.37 -35.33 -4.47
CA LEU A 75 1.30 -34.46 -5.66
C LEU A 75 0.47 -33.20 -5.41
N ILE A 76 -0.69 -33.33 -4.77
CA ILE A 76 -1.54 -32.18 -4.41
C ILE A 76 -0.80 -31.25 -3.42
N THR A 77 -0.09 -31.82 -2.46
CA THR A 77 0.71 -31.05 -1.50
C THR A 77 1.83 -30.26 -2.21
N GLN A 78 2.52 -30.87 -3.17
CA GLN A 78 3.54 -30.20 -3.96
C GLN A 78 2.97 -29.06 -4.82
N LEU A 79 1.81 -29.27 -5.46
CA LEU A 79 1.11 -28.22 -6.19
C LEU A 79 0.72 -27.06 -5.27
N GLN A 80 0.18 -27.37 -4.09
CA GLN A 80 -0.20 -26.35 -3.11
C GLN A 80 1.02 -25.54 -2.60
N GLN A 81 2.20 -26.17 -2.47
CA GLN A 81 3.45 -25.46 -2.15
C GLN A 81 3.85 -24.48 -3.26
N GLN A 82 3.69 -24.88 -4.52
CA GLN A 82 3.98 -24.00 -5.67
C GLN A 82 2.99 -22.83 -5.73
N GLU A 83 1.70 -23.08 -5.51
CA GLU A 83 0.69 -22.02 -5.44
C GLU A 83 0.97 -21.04 -4.30
N LEU A 84 1.38 -21.53 -3.13
CA LEU A 84 1.78 -20.67 -2.01
C LEU A 84 2.98 -19.80 -2.38
N ALA A 85 4.00 -20.37 -3.03
CA ALA A 85 5.17 -19.63 -3.47
C ALA A 85 4.82 -18.54 -4.50
N LEU A 86 3.89 -18.82 -5.42
CA LEU A 86 3.37 -17.83 -6.37
C LEU A 86 2.61 -16.71 -5.63
N ALA A 87 1.71 -17.06 -4.71
CA ALA A 87 0.96 -16.07 -3.92
C ALA A 87 1.89 -15.19 -3.08
N GLU A 88 2.98 -15.74 -2.53
CA GLU A 88 4.00 -14.95 -1.84
C GLU A 88 4.74 -13.98 -2.76
N ALA A 89 5.09 -14.43 -3.98
CA ALA A 89 5.74 -13.56 -4.96
C ALA A 89 4.81 -12.42 -5.40
N GLU A 90 3.54 -12.71 -5.63
CA GLU A 90 2.51 -11.72 -5.97
C GLU A 90 2.30 -10.71 -4.82
N LEU A 91 2.26 -11.17 -3.58
CA LEU A 91 2.17 -10.32 -2.39
C LEU A 91 3.40 -9.40 -2.25
N ARG A 92 4.60 -9.90 -2.52
CA ARG A 92 5.83 -9.08 -2.53
C ARG A 92 5.76 -8.00 -3.61
N ALA A 93 5.37 -8.37 -4.84
CA ALA A 93 5.20 -7.41 -5.93
C ALA A 93 4.09 -6.37 -5.63
N ALA A 94 3.01 -6.76 -4.95
CA ALA A 94 1.98 -5.83 -4.50
C ALA A 94 2.51 -4.85 -3.45
N ARG A 95 3.29 -5.33 -2.46
CA ARG A 95 3.92 -4.48 -1.43
C ARG A 95 4.88 -3.45 -2.05
N GLU A 96 5.67 -3.86 -3.05
CA GLU A 96 6.56 -2.96 -3.76
C GLU A 96 5.79 -1.86 -4.51
N ARG A 97 4.69 -2.22 -5.19
CA ARG A 97 3.80 -1.25 -5.85
C ARG A 97 3.23 -0.23 -4.86
N VAL A 98 2.75 -0.68 -3.71
CA VAL A 98 2.24 0.19 -2.63
C VAL A 98 3.33 1.13 -2.12
N LEU A 99 4.54 0.61 -1.88
CA LEU A 99 5.68 1.40 -1.41
C LEU A 99 6.07 2.48 -2.41
N HIS A 100 6.21 2.13 -3.70
CA HIS A 100 6.52 3.09 -4.75
C HIS A 100 5.46 4.19 -4.86
N GLN A 101 4.18 3.81 -4.78
CA GLN A 101 3.10 4.78 -4.83
C GLN A 101 3.11 5.72 -3.60
N HIS A 102 3.37 5.19 -2.41
CA HIS A 102 3.51 5.99 -1.20
C HIS A 102 4.68 6.99 -1.28
N LEU A 103 5.82 6.59 -1.86
CA LEU A 103 6.93 7.51 -2.11
C LEU A 103 6.53 8.63 -3.07
N ASN A 104 5.74 8.33 -4.09
CA ASN A 104 5.23 9.34 -5.02
C ASN A 104 4.26 10.33 -4.34
N LEU A 105 3.40 9.84 -3.44
CA LEU A 105 2.54 10.70 -2.62
C LEU A 105 3.36 11.63 -1.72
N LYS A 106 4.36 11.11 -1.01
CA LYS A 106 5.24 11.94 -0.18
C LYS A 106 5.96 13.03 -0.97
N LYS A 107 6.38 12.74 -2.20
CA LYS A 107 6.93 13.77 -3.10
C LYS A 107 5.87 14.84 -3.41
N GLY A 108 4.64 14.42 -3.74
CA GLY A 108 3.50 15.31 -3.93
C GLY A 108 3.22 16.23 -2.73
N ASP A 109 3.21 15.68 -1.52
CA ASP A 109 3.03 16.41 -0.27
C ASP A 109 4.08 17.52 -0.11
N THR A 110 5.35 17.19 -0.34
CA THR A 110 6.43 18.18 -0.20
C THR A 110 6.28 19.33 -1.20
N LEU A 111 5.77 19.06 -2.40
CA LEU A 111 5.50 20.10 -3.40
C LEU A 111 4.31 20.97 -2.99
N LEU A 112 3.22 20.36 -2.49
CA LEU A 112 2.07 21.10 -1.98
C LEU A 112 2.44 22.01 -0.80
N GLN A 113 3.24 21.50 0.15
CA GLN A 113 3.74 22.28 1.28
C GLN A 113 4.58 23.48 0.82
N LYS A 114 5.53 23.27 -0.12
CA LYS A 114 6.34 24.36 -0.68
C LYS A 114 5.48 25.43 -1.35
N LEU A 115 4.47 25.01 -2.09
CA LEU A 115 3.55 25.92 -2.76
C LEU A 115 2.71 26.74 -1.76
N GLN A 116 2.19 26.10 -0.70
CA GLN A 116 1.49 26.80 0.39
C GLN A 116 2.39 27.81 1.08
N GLN A 117 3.63 27.42 1.41
CA GLN A 117 4.61 28.34 2.02
C GLN A 117 4.91 29.55 1.11
N GLN A 118 5.05 29.33 -0.20
CA GLN A 118 5.26 30.42 -1.16
C GLN A 118 4.06 31.37 -1.23
N GLN A 119 2.82 30.87 -1.13
CA GLN A 119 1.63 31.72 -1.07
C GLN A 119 1.63 32.58 0.18
N LEU A 120 1.83 31.97 1.35
CA LEU A 120 1.89 32.68 2.64
C LEU A 120 2.99 33.76 2.64
N GLN A 121 4.16 33.44 2.10
CA GLN A 121 5.24 34.43 1.97
C GLN A 121 4.88 35.61 1.04
N ARG A 122 4.13 35.35 -0.03
CA ARG A 122 3.67 36.42 -0.94
C ARG A 122 2.62 37.30 -0.28
N GLU A 123 1.71 36.72 0.49
CA GLU A 123 0.69 37.44 1.26
C GLU A 123 1.33 38.29 2.35
N ALA A 124 2.23 37.72 3.16
CA ALA A 124 2.98 38.46 4.18
C ALA A 124 3.77 39.64 3.60
N LYS A 125 4.42 39.47 2.44
CA LYS A 125 5.13 40.58 1.76
C LYS A 125 4.18 41.66 1.24
N ARG A 126 2.96 41.30 0.82
CA ARG A 126 1.95 42.28 0.40
C ARG A 126 1.43 43.05 1.59
N GLU A 127 1.10 42.38 2.68
CA GLU A 127 0.68 43.01 3.93
C GLU A 127 1.73 43.96 4.48
N GLN A 128 2.99 43.53 4.52
CA GLN A 128 4.10 44.37 4.95
C GLN A 128 4.22 45.64 4.09
N ARG A 129 4.15 45.52 2.75
CA ARG A 129 4.17 46.69 1.85
C ARG A 129 3.03 47.66 2.15
N VAL A 130 1.80 47.15 2.35
CA VAL A 130 0.65 48.00 2.68
C VAL A 130 0.86 48.71 4.02
N LEU A 131 1.38 48.02 5.03
CA LEU A 131 1.69 48.61 6.33
C LEU A 131 2.78 49.70 6.22
N ASP A 132 3.83 49.44 5.44
CA ASP A 132 4.91 50.39 5.18
C ASP A 132 4.36 51.64 4.47
N GLU A 133 3.54 51.48 3.44
CA GLU A 133 2.87 52.58 2.73
C GLU A 133 1.97 53.41 3.66
N LEU A 134 1.15 52.76 4.49
CA LEU A 134 0.29 53.45 5.47
C LEU A 134 1.11 54.21 6.52
N SER A 135 2.20 53.62 7.00
CA SER A 135 3.10 54.27 7.97
C SER A 135 3.78 55.50 7.36
N GLY A 136 4.25 55.41 6.12
CA GLY A 136 4.83 56.53 5.38
C GLY A 136 3.84 57.67 5.15
N GLN A 137 2.59 57.35 4.76
CA GLN A 137 1.53 58.35 4.63
C GLN A 137 1.23 59.06 5.96
N ARG A 138 1.17 58.33 7.08
CA ARG A 138 1.00 58.93 8.41
C ARG A 138 2.15 59.86 8.78
N PHE A 139 3.39 59.45 8.50
CA PHE A 139 4.58 60.26 8.75
C PHE A 139 4.55 61.58 7.95
N LEU A 140 4.26 61.50 6.64
CA LEU A 140 4.15 62.68 5.77
C LEU A 140 3.05 63.64 6.22
N ARG A 141 1.86 63.12 6.58
CA ARG A 141 0.77 63.94 7.14
C ARG A 141 1.17 64.62 8.44
N ARG A 142 1.92 63.95 9.31
CA ARG A 142 2.40 64.54 10.56
C ARG A 142 3.40 65.67 10.33
N GLN A 143 4.29 65.54 9.34
CA GLN A 143 5.21 66.62 8.96
C GLN A 143 4.50 67.85 8.38
N GLN A 144 3.44 67.64 7.60
CA GLN A 144 2.64 68.72 7.04
C GLN A 144 1.84 69.48 8.11
N ALA A 145 1.41 68.80 9.19
CA ALA A 145 0.66 69.42 10.29
C ALA A 145 1.54 70.19 11.30
N CYS A 146 2.87 69.98 11.29
CA CYS A 146 3.82 70.69 12.15
C CYS A 146 4.53 71.85 11.44
N ARG A 147 4.10 72.22 10.23
CA ARG A 147 4.46 73.45 9.54
C ARG A 147 3.29 74.43 9.62
#